data_AF-A0A180F9H7-F1
#
_entry.id   AF-A0A180F9H7-F1
#
_cell.length_a   1.000
_cell.length_b   1.000
_cell.length_c   1.000
_cell.angle_alpha   90.00
_cell.angle_beta   90.00
_cell.angle_gamma   90.00
#
_symmetry.space_group_name_H-M   'P 1'
#
loop_
_entity.id
_entity.type
_entity.pdbx_description
1 polymer ?
#
loop_
_entity_poly.entity_id
_entity_poly.type
_entity_poly.pdbx_seq_one_letter_code
_entity_poly.pdbx_strand_id
1 'polypeptide(L)'
;MDNEQFLHHSGMDFIADNAFPIEESQAYKSVCDVKSVEFVRIKKDKLLFVEAKTSIANPENSPEPFREEIKKICDKYIHSLNLFSAIKTGVYEDALPDGFEVANKVSIKFILVVRDHKSEWCRPIQLAIKQSLPKYFKNIWKPDVLVVNHDTAKKYSLIN
;
A
#
# COMPACT_ATOMS: atom_id res chain seq x y z
N MET A 1 11.04 1.60 -26.27
CA MET A 1 9.80 0.92 -25.86
C MET A 1 10.12 0.32 -24.52
N ASP A 2 9.80 1.04 -23.45
CA ASP A 2 10.03 0.54 -22.09
C ASP A 2 9.04 -0.61 -21.88
N ASN A 3 9.54 -1.80 -21.58
CA ASN A 3 8.69 -2.91 -21.21
C ASN A 3 7.97 -2.51 -19.92
N GLU A 4 6.66 -2.28 -19.99
CA GLU A 4 5.85 -2.11 -18.78
C GLU A 4 6.01 -3.35 -17.92
N GLN A 5 6.62 -3.16 -16.75
CA GLN A 5 6.77 -4.22 -15.76
C GLN A 5 5.48 -4.30 -14.96
N PHE A 6 4.96 -5.52 -14.77
CA PHE A 6 3.75 -5.76 -14.01
C PHE A 6 4.03 -6.58 -12.74
N LEU A 7 3.30 -6.30 -11.66
CA LEU A 7 3.24 -7.12 -10.46
C LEU A 7 1.83 -7.71 -10.32
N HIS A 8 1.73 -9.02 -10.12
CA HIS A 8 0.45 -9.72 -10.08
C HIS A 8 -0.02 -9.96 -8.64
N HIS A 9 -1.04 -9.23 -8.19
CA HIS A 9 -1.59 -9.36 -6.83
C HIS A 9 -3.12 -9.34 -6.83
N SER A 10 -3.74 -10.22 -6.05
CA SER A 10 -5.21 -10.35 -5.95
C SER A 10 -5.92 -10.48 -7.32
N GLY A 11 -5.27 -11.09 -8.31
CA GLY A 11 -5.80 -11.23 -9.67
C GLY A 11 -5.84 -9.93 -10.48
N MET A 12 -4.98 -8.96 -10.16
CA MET A 12 -4.80 -7.70 -10.87
C MET A 12 -3.33 -7.52 -11.28
N ASP A 13 -3.10 -6.96 -12.46
CA ASP A 13 -1.77 -6.65 -12.98
C ASP A 13 -1.44 -5.18 -12.71
N PHE A 14 -0.65 -4.94 -11.66
CA PHE A 14 -0.23 -3.61 -11.24
C PHE A 14 0.91 -3.09 -12.11
N ILE A 15 0.79 -1.85 -12.56
CA ILE A 15 1.86 -1.16 -13.27
C ILE A 15 2.98 -0.87 -12.25
N ALA A 16 4.14 -1.47 -12.48
CA ALA A 16 5.23 -1.59 -11.51
C ALA A 16 6.53 -0.88 -11.92
N ASP A 17 6.43 0.16 -12.75
CA ASP A 17 7.54 1.09 -12.97
C ASP A 17 7.98 1.71 -11.63
N ASN A 18 9.28 1.65 -11.35
CA ASN A 18 9.87 2.12 -10.09
C ASN A 18 9.14 1.55 -8.86
N ALA A 19 8.89 0.24 -8.85
CA ALA A 19 8.28 -0.48 -7.75
C ALA A 19 9.30 -1.40 -7.04
N PHE A 20 9.15 -1.51 -5.73
CA PHE A 20 9.88 -2.39 -4.84
C PHE A 20 8.88 -3.36 -4.18
N PRO A 21 8.89 -4.66 -4.56
CA PRO A 21 8.05 -5.70 -3.96
C PRO A 21 8.44 -5.98 -2.50
N ILE A 22 8.04 -5.09 -1.59
CA ILE A 22 8.49 -5.12 -0.19
C ILE A 22 8.06 -6.39 0.55
N GLU A 23 6.95 -7.02 0.18
CA GLU A 23 6.52 -8.30 0.78
C GLU A 23 7.40 -9.49 0.34
N GLU A 24 8.20 -9.33 -0.71
CA GLU A 24 9.14 -10.36 -1.19
C GLU A 24 10.60 -10.06 -0.81
N SER A 25 10.83 -8.93 -0.14
CA SER A 25 12.16 -8.40 0.13
C SER A 25 12.95 -9.21 1.17
N GLN A 26 14.28 -9.11 1.13
CA GLN A 26 15.14 -9.80 2.11
C GLN A 26 14.95 -9.22 3.50
N ALA A 27 14.83 -7.90 3.61
CA ALA A 27 14.55 -7.21 4.86
C ALA A 27 13.24 -7.71 5.49
N TYR A 28 12.16 -7.86 4.71
CA TYR A 28 10.89 -8.40 5.23
C TYR A 28 11.04 -9.85 5.70
N LYS A 29 11.75 -10.70 4.94
CA LYS A 29 12.02 -12.10 5.32
C LYS A 29 12.87 -12.24 6.59
N SER A 30 13.63 -11.20 6.95
CA SER A 30 14.50 -11.17 8.12
C SER A 30 13.82 -10.72 9.42
N VAL A 31 12.56 -10.27 9.36
CA VAL A 31 11.81 -9.78 10.53
C VAL A 31 10.63 -10.70 10.87
N CYS A 32 10.33 -10.82 12.17
CA CYS A 32 9.18 -11.58 12.68
C CYS A 32 8.06 -10.63 13.13
N ASP A 33 6.81 -11.10 13.10
CA ASP A 33 5.61 -10.37 13.57
C ASP A 33 5.33 -9.02 12.87
N VAL A 34 5.89 -8.83 11.68
CA VAL A 34 5.66 -7.69 10.79
C VAL A 34 4.69 -8.10 9.68
N LYS A 35 3.91 -7.15 9.17
CA LYS A 35 3.02 -7.37 8.02
C LYS A 35 3.48 -6.41 6.92
N SER A 36 3.36 -6.81 5.66
CA SER A 36 3.69 -5.91 4.56
C SER A 36 2.51 -5.66 3.63
N VAL A 37 2.45 -4.46 3.06
CA VAL A 37 1.78 -4.23 1.77
C VAL A 37 2.54 -4.98 0.67
N GLU A 38 1.89 -5.20 -0.47
CA GLU A 38 2.45 -5.96 -1.58
C GLU A 38 3.74 -5.30 -2.12
N PHE A 39 3.67 -3.99 -2.41
CA PHE A 39 4.81 -3.24 -2.93
C PHE A 39 4.79 -1.75 -2.59
N VAL A 40 5.96 -1.12 -2.70
CA VAL A 40 6.15 0.33 -2.61
C VAL A 40 6.52 0.86 -3.99
N ARG A 41 5.92 1.95 -4.44
CA ARG A 41 6.21 2.56 -5.76
C ARG A 41 6.51 4.03 -5.63
N ILE A 42 7.52 4.50 -6.36
CA ILE A 42 7.82 5.93 -6.48
C ILE A 42 7.18 6.45 -7.77
N LYS A 43 6.33 7.48 -7.65
CA LYS A 43 5.72 8.16 -8.79
C LYS A 43 5.84 9.67 -8.61
N LYS A 44 6.79 10.28 -9.31
CA LYS A 44 7.19 11.69 -9.10
C LYS A 44 7.65 11.91 -7.66
N ASP A 45 7.05 12.85 -6.94
CA ASP A 45 7.29 13.21 -5.55
C ASP A 45 6.44 12.40 -4.55
N LYS A 46 5.90 11.25 -4.96
CA LYS A 46 5.00 10.44 -4.14
C LYS A 46 5.57 9.05 -3.90
N LEU A 47 5.54 8.65 -2.63
CA LEU A 47 5.84 7.29 -2.18
C LEU A 47 4.52 6.57 -1.92
N LEU A 48 4.20 5.63 -2.80
CA LEU A 48 2.95 4.88 -2.80
C LEU A 48 3.17 3.53 -2.12
N PHE A 49 2.46 3.26 -1.02
CA PHE A 49 2.38 1.93 -0.41
C PHE A 49 1.10 1.28 -0.88
N VAL A 50 1.20 0.19 -1.64
CA VAL A 50 0.07 -0.40 -2.35
C VAL A 50 -0.30 -1.75 -1.75
N GLU A 51 -1.50 -1.83 -1.19
CA GLU A 51 -2.15 -3.06 -0.75
C GLU A 51 -3.20 -3.48 -1.79
N ALA A 52 -3.24 -4.78 -2.12
CA ALA A 52 -4.22 -5.36 -3.01
C ALA A 52 -5.17 -6.30 -2.25
N LYS A 53 -6.46 -6.22 -2.54
CA LYS A 53 -7.47 -7.17 -2.06
C LYS A 53 -8.42 -7.58 -3.17
N THR A 54 -8.85 -8.83 -3.13
CA THR A 54 -9.99 -9.29 -3.93
C THR A 54 -11.28 -8.62 -3.45
N SER A 55 -11.54 -8.65 -2.14
CA SER A 55 -12.74 -8.11 -1.51
C SER A 55 -12.43 -7.70 -0.07
N ILE A 56 -13.36 -6.96 0.54
CA ILE A 56 -13.38 -6.61 1.97
C ILE A 56 -14.76 -6.96 2.54
N ALA A 57 -14.80 -7.36 3.81
CA ALA A 57 -16.04 -7.69 4.51
C ALA A 57 -17.03 -6.51 4.47
N ASN A 58 -18.33 -6.79 4.28
CA ASN A 58 -19.35 -5.75 4.28
C ASN A 58 -19.59 -5.26 5.74
N PRO A 59 -19.40 -3.97 6.05
CA PRO A 59 -19.61 -3.44 7.40
C PRO A 59 -21.06 -3.56 7.92
N GLU A 60 -22.06 -3.64 7.03
CA GLU A 60 -23.47 -3.77 7.42
C GLU A 60 -23.82 -5.20 7.87
N ASN A 61 -23.28 -6.20 7.16
CA ASN A 61 -23.59 -7.62 7.42
C ASN A 61 -22.55 -8.31 8.30
N SER A 62 -21.33 -7.76 8.39
CA SER A 62 -20.19 -8.38 9.05
C SER A 62 -19.27 -7.32 9.69
N PRO A 63 -19.77 -6.59 10.70
CA PRO A 63 -19.07 -5.44 11.28
C PRO A 63 -17.76 -5.82 11.98
N GLU A 64 -17.70 -6.93 12.70
CA GLU A 64 -16.47 -7.37 13.37
C GLU A 64 -15.39 -7.83 12.39
N PRO A 65 -15.68 -8.72 11.40
CA PRO A 65 -14.73 -9.02 10.33
C PRO A 65 -14.23 -7.78 9.59
N PHE A 66 -15.11 -6.83 9.30
CA PHE A 66 -14.72 -5.55 8.69
C PHE A 66 -13.72 -4.78 9.57
N ARG A 67 -14.00 -4.63 10.88
CA ARG A 67 -13.10 -3.94 11.82
C ARG A 67 -11.73 -4.61 11.90
N GLU A 68 -11.70 -5.94 11.93
CA GLU A 68 -10.45 -6.71 11.94
C GLU A 68 -9.65 -6.55 10.64
N GLU A 69 -10.31 -6.57 9.49
CA GLU A 69 -9.67 -6.33 8.19
C GLU A 69 -9.08 -4.92 8.11
N ILE A 70 -9.83 -3.89 8.52
CA ILE A 70 -9.33 -2.51 8.57
C ILE A 70 -8.12 -2.41 9.49
N LYS A 71 -8.14 -3.07 10.66
CA LYS A 71 -6.98 -3.11 11.57
C LYS A 71 -5.77 -3.76 10.88
N LYS A 72 -5.95 -4.91 10.23
CA LYS A 72 -4.86 -5.61 9.51
C LYS A 72 -4.27 -4.75 8.39
N ILE A 73 -5.11 -4.01 7.66
CA ILE A 73 -4.67 -3.08 6.61
C ILE A 73 -3.88 -1.91 7.20
N CYS A 74 -4.35 -1.32 8.30
CA CYS A 74 -3.61 -0.26 9.01
C CYS A 74 -2.24 -0.77 9.51
N ASP A 75 -2.18 -1.97 10.09
CA ASP A 75 -0.92 -2.59 10.53
C ASP A 75 0.04 -2.73 9.34
N LYS A 76 -0.42 -3.28 8.21
CA LYS A 76 0.39 -3.41 6.97
C LYS A 76 1.00 -2.07 6.55
N TYR A 77 0.21 -1.00 6.51
CA TYR A 77 0.72 0.32 6.13
C TYR A 77 1.79 0.86 7.08
N ILE A 78 1.54 0.77 8.39
CA ILE A 78 2.47 1.25 9.41
C ILE A 78 3.78 0.46 9.35
N HIS A 79 3.65 -0.86 9.28
CA HIS A 79 4.76 -1.79 9.27
C HIS A 79 5.61 -1.64 8.01
N SER A 80 5.00 -1.58 6.83
CA SER A 80 5.73 -1.36 5.58
C SER A 80 6.41 0.00 5.52
N LEU A 81 5.78 1.05 6.04
CA LEU A 81 6.43 2.36 6.09
C LEU A 81 7.66 2.32 6.99
N ASN A 82 7.56 1.70 8.17
CA ASN A 82 8.67 1.56 9.09
C ASN A 82 9.80 0.70 8.49
N LEU A 83 9.45 -0.44 7.88
CA LEU A 83 10.41 -1.34 7.24
C LEU A 83 11.12 -0.65 6.07
N PHE A 84 10.36 0.01 5.20
CA PHE A 84 10.92 0.76 4.08
C PHE A 84 11.84 1.88 4.57
N SER A 85 11.45 2.60 5.62
CA SER A 85 12.29 3.62 6.25
C SER A 85 13.59 3.01 6.79
N ALA A 86 13.51 1.86 7.45
CA ALA A 86 14.66 1.14 7.99
C ALA A 86 15.65 0.73 6.88
N ILE A 87 15.15 0.24 5.74
CA ILE A 87 15.95 -0.05 4.54
C ILE A 87 16.63 1.24 4.05
N LYS A 88 15.87 2.33 3.90
CA LYS A 88 16.43 3.63 3.42
C LYS A 88 17.45 4.24 4.37
N THR A 89 17.38 3.96 5.67
CA THR A 89 18.36 4.40 6.67
C THR A 89 19.53 3.44 6.86
N GLY A 90 19.58 2.32 6.13
CA GLY A 90 20.66 1.33 6.21
C GLY A 90 20.61 0.44 7.46
N VAL A 91 19.48 0.37 8.16
CA VAL A 91 19.27 -0.58 9.26
C VAL A 91 19.14 -2.01 8.74
N TYR A 92 18.50 -2.15 7.57
CA TYR A 92 18.43 -3.39 6.82
C TYR A 92 18.99 -3.16 5.41
N GLU A 93 19.72 -4.15 4.90
CA GLU A 93 20.17 -4.15 3.51
C GLU A 93 19.11 -4.81 2.63
N ASP A 94 18.79 -4.18 1.49
CA ASP A 94 17.95 -4.78 0.47
C ASP A 94 18.31 -4.22 -0.91
N ALA A 95 18.00 -4.99 -1.94
CA ALA A 95 18.27 -4.61 -3.32
C ALA A 95 17.14 -3.71 -3.83
N LEU A 96 17.20 -2.42 -3.51
CA LEU A 96 16.30 -1.43 -4.10
C LEU A 96 16.57 -1.29 -5.61
N PRO A 97 15.54 -1.10 -6.44
CA PRO A 97 15.74 -0.84 -7.87
C PRO A 97 16.66 0.37 -8.13
N ASP A 98 17.38 0.35 -9.25
CA ASP A 98 18.17 1.50 -9.67
C ASP A 98 17.28 2.74 -9.82
N GLY A 99 17.73 3.88 -9.31
CA GLY A 99 16.94 5.12 -9.33
C GLY A 99 15.77 5.16 -8.35
N PHE A 100 15.64 4.19 -7.43
CA PHE A 100 14.69 4.21 -6.31
C PHE A 100 15.16 5.20 -5.20
N GLU A 101 15.45 6.42 -5.62
CA GLU A 101 15.80 7.53 -4.75
C GLU A 101 14.53 8.26 -4.32
N VAL A 102 14.28 8.24 -3.01
CA VAL A 102 13.18 9.01 -2.44
C VAL A 102 13.63 10.46 -2.40
N ALA A 103 12.90 11.35 -3.07
CA ALA A 103 13.18 12.78 -3.03
C ALA A 103 13.17 13.31 -1.57
N ASN A 104 13.98 14.33 -1.28
CA ASN A 104 14.08 14.98 0.04
C ASN A 104 12.74 15.48 0.61
N LYS A 105 11.73 15.68 -0.25
CA LYS A 105 10.36 16.01 0.11
C LYS A 105 9.43 15.06 -0.63
N VAL A 106 8.87 14.10 0.10
CA VAL A 106 7.98 13.08 -0.47
C VAL A 106 6.62 13.12 0.20
N SER A 107 5.56 13.01 -0.60
CA SER A 107 4.20 12.79 -0.14
C SER A 107 3.97 11.28 0.01
N ILE A 108 3.59 10.84 1.21
CA ILE A 108 3.29 9.44 1.48
C ILE A 108 1.82 9.18 1.16
N LYS A 109 1.56 8.15 0.35
CA LYS A 109 0.20 7.70 0.02
C LYS A 109 0.03 6.22 0.31
N PHE A 110 -0.99 5.91 1.09
CA PHE A 110 -1.48 4.55 1.32
C PHE A 110 -2.61 4.27 0.33
N ILE A 111 -2.40 3.29 -0.53
CA ILE A 111 -3.33 2.93 -1.61
C ILE A 111 -3.81 1.52 -1.38
N LEU A 112 -5.13 1.37 -1.26
CA LEU A 112 -5.81 0.09 -1.25
C LEU A 112 -6.58 -0.08 -2.54
N VAL A 113 -6.29 -1.14 -3.29
CA VAL A 113 -7.08 -1.54 -4.46
C VAL A 113 -7.90 -2.77 -4.12
N VAL A 114 -9.23 -2.65 -4.23
CA VAL A 114 -10.18 -3.75 -3.96
C VAL A 114 -10.85 -4.16 -5.27
N ARG A 115 -10.53 -5.35 -5.78
CA ARG A 115 -10.95 -5.78 -7.12
C ARG A 115 -12.48 -5.80 -7.27
N ASP A 116 -13.15 -6.54 -6.39
CA ASP A 116 -14.57 -6.90 -6.54
C ASP A 116 -15.47 -5.97 -5.69
N HIS A 117 -15.30 -4.65 -5.82
CA HIS A 117 -16.08 -3.65 -5.08
C HIS A 117 -16.69 -2.57 -5.99
N LYS A 118 -17.85 -2.06 -5.59
CA LYS A 118 -18.44 -0.86 -6.21
C LYS A 118 -17.69 0.40 -5.78
N SER A 119 -17.58 1.38 -6.65
CA SER A 119 -16.89 2.65 -6.36
C SER A 119 -17.50 3.38 -5.14
N GLU A 120 -18.80 3.27 -4.91
CA GLU A 120 -19.48 3.85 -3.75
C GLU A 120 -19.01 3.28 -2.41
N TRP A 121 -18.53 2.03 -2.38
CA TRP A 121 -18.04 1.35 -1.17
C TRP A 121 -16.61 1.75 -0.80
N CYS A 122 -15.84 2.29 -1.74
CA CYS A 122 -14.46 2.71 -1.48
C CYS A 122 -14.39 3.86 -0.45
N ARG A 123 -15.34 4.79 -0.48
CA ARG A 123 -15.33 5.96 0.42
C ARG A 123 -15.50 5.57 1.90
N PRO A 124 -16.49 4.74 2.30
CA PRO A 124 -16.57 4.21 3.66
C PRO A 124 -15.28 3.52 4.14
N ILE A 125 -14.69 2.65 3.31
CA ILE A 125 -13.43 1.95 3.64
C ILE A 125 -12.29 2.95 3.87
N GLN A 126 -12.18 3.96 2.99
CA GLN A 126 -11.17 5.01 3.11
C GLN A 126 -11.31 5.79 4.42
N LEU A 127 -12.54 6.12 4.82
CA LEU A 127 -12.81 6.80 6.10
C LEU A 127 -12.44 5.91 7.28
N ALA A 128 -12.79 4.63 7.23
CA ALA A 128 -12.47 3.67 8.28
C ALA A 128 -10.94 3.55 8.48
N ILE A 129 -10.16 3.42 7.41
CA ILE A 129 -8.69 3.39 7.48
C ILE A 129 -8.14 4.69 8.09
N LYS A 130 -8.59 5.86 7.60
CA LYS A 130 -8.14 7.16 8.12
C LYS A 130 -8.44 7.33 9.62
N GLN A 131 -9.58 6.82 10.08
CA GLN A 131 -9.97 6.87 11.49
C GLN A 131 -9.15 5.90 12.33
N SER A 132 -8.95 4.67 11.85
CA SER A 132 -8.24 3.60 12.57
C SER A 132 -6.72 3.76 12.61
N LEU A 133 -6.11 4.55 11.74
CA LEU A 133 -4.68 4.88 11.85
C LEU A 133 -4.40 5.60 13.18
N PRO A 134 -3.34 5.23 13.92
CA PRO A 134 -2.98 5.88 15.18
C PRO A 134 -2.73 7.38 15.02
N LYS A 135 -3.13 8.17 16.02
CA LYS A 135 -2.99 9.63 16.00
C LYS A 135 -1.53 10.09 15.85
N TYR A 136 -0.60 9.44 16.55
CA TYR A 136 0.82 9.75 16.43
C TYR A 136 1.30 9.56 14.99
N PHE A 137 0.88 8.46 14.35
CA PHE A 137 1.30 8.10 13.01
C PHE A 137 0.81 9.12 11.98
N LYS A 138 -0.47 9.52 12.08
CA LYS A 138 -1.07 10.58 11.26
C LYS A 138 -0.37 11.93 11.42
N ASN A 139 0.09 12.27 12.62
CA ASN A 139 0.73 13.56 12.88
C ASN A 139 2.20 13.61 12.44
N ILE A 140 2.92 12.50 12.55
CA ILE A 140 4.33 12.38 12.15
C ILE A 140 4.43 12.26 10.63
N TRP A 141 3.80 11.23 10.07
CA TRP A 141 3.97 10.86 8.66
C TRP A 141 2.98 11.53 7.72
N LYS A 142 1.84 12.00 8.24
CA LYS A 142 0.78 12.68 7.48
C LYS A 142 0.42 11.96 6.15
N PRO A 143 0.17 10.63 6.17
CA PRO A 143 -0.11 9.91 4.94
C PRO A 143 -1.48 10.31 4.38
N ASP A 144 -1.55 10.47 3.06
CA ASP A 144 -2.82 10.42 2.36
C ASP A 144 -3.29 8.96 2.25
N VAL A 145 -4.61 8.75 2.26
CA VAL A 145 -5.21 7.42 2.03
C VAL A 145 -6.13 7.50 0.84
N LEU A 146 -5.95 6.57 -0.11
CA LEU A 146 -6.77 6.36 -1.29
C LEU A 146 -7.27 4.92 -1.31
N VAL A 147 -8.58 4.73 -1.42
CA VAL A 147 -9.18 3.41 -1.67
C VAL A 147 -9.89 3.46 -3.01
N VAL A 148 -9.62 2.48 -3.87
CA VAL A 148 -10.20 2.39 -5.21
C VAL A 148 -10.61 0.96 -5.54
N ASN A 149 -11.59 0.83 -6.43
CA ASN A 149 -11.92 -0.45 -7.04
C ASN A 149 -11.13 -0.67 -8.34
N HIS A 150 -11.29 -1.84 -8.95
CA HIS A 150 -10.63 -2.21 -10.21
C HIS A 150 -10.76 -1.14 -11.31
N ASP A 151 -11.99 -0.70 -11.59
CA ASP A 151 -12.26 0.28 -12.66
C ASP A 151 -11.59 1.64 -12.40
N THR A 152 -11.58 2.08 -11.14
CA THR A 152 -10.94 3.35 -10.76
C THR A 152 -9.41 3.21 -10.74
N ALA A 153 -8.89 2.05 -10.36
CA ALA A 153 -7.46 1.75 -10.39
C ALA A 153 -6.91 1.79 -11.82
N LYS A 154 -7.65 1.26 -12.81
CA LYS A 154 -7.33 1.41 -14.25
C LYS A 154 -7.26 2.88 -14.66
N LYS A 155 -8.27 3.68 -14.30
CA LYS A 155 -8.32 5.12 -14.61
C LYS A 155 -7.15 5.92 -14.02
N TYR A 156 -6.60 5.48 -12.88
CA TYR A 156 -5.44 6.10 -12.25
C TYR A 156 -4.10 5.50 -12.70
N SER A 157 -4.10 4.58 -13.66
CA SER A 157 -2.93 3.85 -14.14
C SER A 157 -2.17 3.21 -12.97
N LEU A 158 -2.93 2.57 -12.07
CA LEU A 158 -2.40 1.70 -11.03
C LEU A 158 -2.31 0.25 -11.50
N ILE A 159 -3.26 -0.17 -12.34
CA ILE A 159 -3.34 -1.50 -12.95
C ILE A 159 -3.61 -1.37 -14.45
N ASN A 160 -3.29 -2.41 -15.22
CA ASN A 160 -3.58 -2.54 -16.65
C ASN A 160 -5.04 -2.95 -16.90
#